data_AF-A0A9W6M3D6-F1
#
_entry.id   AF-A0A9W6M3D6-F1
#
_cell.length_a   1.000
_cell.length_b   1.000
_cell.length_c   1.000
_cell.angle_alpha   90.00
_cell.angle_beta   90.00
_cell.angle_gamma   90.00
#
_symmetry.space_group_name_H-M   'P 1'
#
loop_
_entity.id
_entity.type
_entity.pdbx_description
1 polymer ?
#
loop_
_entity_poly.entity_id
_entity_poly.type
_entity_poly.pdbx_seq_one_letter_code
_entity_poly.pdbx_strand_id
1 'polypeptide(L)'
;MNVDLVLRAVSRTMPAASRSRHLEQWRADVAGASGVGMRPGDVVRGAIAVALTADRDAPALTGEPRGAAPRRLSRRGIALIAAIVAVLVSQWLTGDAGSSGSGIPSALELVLAAAHSVLGVLAFIGALVAVALFAGAAALSRSVAARIAFVVTAAGVAVLTFGWGSAISAEIAAAVVGLTLAGAAVGLAAAWRAMPLVLERRSAPLRRRRPIALAGLAAVAALLGLGAVDTLVWNPLAKVPGWGLDAIYAAMIERDRFEPAVAVAFVAVWAGVWLAVAIAVTAVALGPRGAWLTPRRLGILYLAVIGAALFLRLFSGFGIGMSIADSFAATGGQVSAASLIFDVVGPVSVAVALLLFGWAPAGRVAPYARAGAA
;
A
#
# COMPACT_ATOMS: atom_id res chain seq x y z
N MET A 1 24.10 27.64 -25.54
CA MET A 1 23.25 26.93 -24.57
C MET A 1 22.52 27.96 -23.71
N ASN A 2 21.20 27.86 -23.55
CA ASN A 2 20.42 28.84 -22.79
C ASN A 2 20.71 28.67 -21.28
N VAL A 3 21.43 29.63 -20.69
CA VAL A 3 21.86 29.62 -19.28
C VAL A 3 20.67 29.47 -18.32
N ASP A 4 19.56 30.16 -18.60
CA ASP A 4 18.36 30.07 -17.76
C ASP A 4 17.73 28.67 -17.77
N LEU A 5 17.76 27.99 -18.91
CA LEU A 5 17.24 26.63 -19.03
C LEU A 5 18.04 25.65 -18.18
N VAL A 6 19.37 25.80 -18.16
CA VAL A 6 20.27 24.99 -17.31
C VAL A 6 20.03 25.28 -15.83
N LEU A 7 19.95 26.56 -15.42
CA LEU A 7 19.66 26.92 -14.03
C LEU A 7 18.28 26.38 -13.57
N ARG A 8 17.26 26.42 -14.43
CA ARG A 8 15.97 25.77 -14.14
C ARG A 8 16.13 24.26 -13.94
N ALA A 9 16.88 23.58 -14.79
CA ALA A 9 17.15 22.14 -14.64
C ALA A 9 17.90 21.82 -13.35
N VAL A 10 18.96 22.56 -13.03
CA VAL A 10 19.74 22.40 -11.80
C VAL A 10 18.89 22.67 -10.56
N SER A 11 18.07 23.73 -10.57
CA SER A 11 17.17 24.06 -9.45
C SER A 11 16.12 22.97 -9.20
N ARG A 12 15.68 22.26 -10.23
CA ARG A 12 14.76 21.12 -10.07
C ARG A 12 15.38 19.99 -9.27
N THR A 13 16.70 19.84 -9.32
CA THR A 13 17.40 18.88 -8.48
C THR A 13 17.35 19.30 -7.01
N MET A 14 17.28 20.59 -6.66
CA MET A 14 17.26 21.09 -5.28
C MET A 14 15.95 20.79 -4.53
N PRO A 15 15.98 20.74 -3.17
CA PRO A 15 14.79 20.57 -2.35
C PRO A 15 13.70 21.61 -2.68
N ALA A 16 12.43 21.18 -2.70
CA ALA A 16 11.32 22.02 -3.15
C ALA A 16 11.18 23.33 -2.36
N ALA A 17 11.48 23.30 -1.05
CA ALA A 17 11.37 24.46 -0.17
C ALA A 17 12.40 25.56 -0.49
N SER A 18 13.57 25.21 -1.04
CA SER A 18 14.65 26.15 -1.34
C SER A 18 14.86 26.42 -2.83
N ARG A 19 14.17 25.67 -3.70
CA ARG A 19 14.31 25.72 -5.17
C ARG A 19 14.11 27.12 -5.75
N SER A 20 13.02 27.80 -5.40
CA SER A 20 12.72 29.14 -5.93
C SER A 20 13.77 30.15 -5.51
N ARG A 21 14.16 30.13 -4.23
CA ARG A 21 15.20 31.00 -3.67
C ARG A 21 16.55 30.81 -4.37
N HIS A 22 17.00 29.56 -4.56
CA HIS A 22 18.28 29.31 -5.23
C HIS A 22 18.22 29.70 -6.72
N LEU A 23 17.11 29.43 -7.40
CA LEU A 23 16.94 29.83 -8.80
C LEU A 23 17.00 31.35 -8.96
N GLU A 24 16.35 32.08 -8.05
CA GLU A 24 16.39 33.54 -8.01
C GLU A 24 17.80 34.06 -7.73
N GLN A 25 18.50 33.50 -6.75
CA GLN A 25 19.89 33.83 -6.43
C GLN A 25 20.81 33.59 -7.64
N TRP A 26 20.77 32.41 -8.25
CA TRP A 26 21.63 32.11 -9.39
C TRP A 26 21.32 32.98 -10.62
N ARG A 27 20.07 33.41 -10.80
CA ARG A 27 19.70 34.37 -11.85
C ARG A 27 20.28 35.75 -11.56
N ALA A 28 20.22 36.20 -10.31
CA ALA A 28 20.85 37.44 -9.91
C ALA A 28 22.38 37.39 -10.09
N ASP A 29 23.01 36.26 -9.74
CA ASP A 29 24.45 36.04 -9.91
C ASP A 29 24.84 36.06 -11.40
N VAL A 30 24.04 35.43 -12.28
CA VAL A 30 24.26 35.48 -13.73
C VAL A 30 24.12 36.90 -14.27
N ALA A 31 23.14 37.67 -13.80
CA ALA A 31 22.96 39.06 -14.21
C ALA A 31 24.13 39.95 -13.75
N GLY A 32 24.65 39.72 -12.55
CA GLY A 32 25.79 40.45 -11.98
C GLY A 32 27.17 40.00 -12.47
N ALA A 33 27.28 38.83 -13.11
CA ALA A 33 28.58 38.21 -13.44
C ALA A 33 29.49 39.12 -14.27
N SER A 34 28.94 39.86 -15.23
CA SER A 34 29.72 40.75 -16.11
C SER A 34 30.39 41.91 -15.35
N GLY A 35 29.73 42.45 -14.32
CA GLY A 35 30.24 43.56 -13.52
C GLY A 35 31.46 43.21 -12.65
N VAL A 36 31.71 41.91 -12.45
CA VAL A 36 32.84 41.38 -11.67
C VAL A 36 33.81 40.56 -12.52
N GLY A 37 33.72 40.66 -13.85
CA GLY A 37 34.61 39.97 -14.78
C GLY A 37 34.41 38.44 -14.85
N MET A 38 33.31 37.90 -14.33
CA MET A 38 33.00 36.47 -14.38
C MET A 38 32.17 36.13 -15.61
N ARG A 39 32.39 34.94 -16.18
CA ARG A 39 31.55 34.44 -17.28
C ARG A 39 30.28 33.82 -16.70
N PRO A 40 29.10 34.00 -17.31
CA PRO A 40 27.86 33.33 -16.89
C PRO A 40 27.97 31.81 -16.76
N GLY A 41 28.85 31.18 -17.56
CA GLY A 41 29.11 29.74 -17.50
C GLY A 41 29.76 29.29 -16.19
N ASP A 42 30.55 30.15 -15.54
CA ASP A 42 31.19 29.83 -14.25
C ASP A 42 30.16 29.84 -13.12
N VAL A 43 29.18 30.75 -13.18
CA VAL A 43 28.02 30.75 -12.26
C VAL A 43 27.21 29.46 -12.41
N VAL A 44 26.98 29.00 -13.65
CA VAL A 44 26.28 27.72 -13.91
C VAL A 44 27.05 26.53 -13.32
N ARG A 45 28.37 26.48 -13.50
CA ARG A 45 29.22 25.43 -12.91
C ARG A 45 29.17 25.48 -11.37
N GLY A 46 29.20 26.67 -10.79
CA GLY A 46 29.01 26.89 -9.35
C GLY A 46 27.65 26.38 -8.87
N ALA A 47 26.57 26.70 -9.58
CA ALA A 47 25.23 26.21 -9.27
C ALA A 47 25.14 24.67 -9.33
N ILE A 48 25.77 24.04 -10.33
CA ILE A 48 25.86 22.57 -10.43
C ILE A 48 26.65 22.00 -9.25
N ALA A 49 27.81 22.56 -8.92
CA ALA A 49 28.64 22.11 -7.80
C ALA A 49 27.89 22.23 -6.46
N VAL A 50 27.18 23.35 -6.23
CA VAL A 50 26.32 23.53 -5.05
C VAL A 50 25.20 22.50 -5.05
N ALA A 51 24.53 22.26 -6.19
CA ALA A 51 23.45 21.28 -6.25
C ALA A 51 23.92 19.85 -5.97
N LEU A 52 25.16 19.50 -6.36
CA LEU A 52 25.77 18.19 -6.12
C LEU A 52 26.30 18.02 -4.70
N THR A 53 26.80 19.09 -4.08
CA THR A 53 27.42 19.05 -2.74
C THR A 53 26.49 19.47 -1.61
N ALA A 54 25.32 20.06 -1.91
CA ALA A 54 24.35 20.48 -0.91
C ALA A 54 23.94 19.31 -0.01
N ASP A 55 24.05 19.51 1.31
CA ASP A 55 23.50 18.60 2.32
C ASP A 55 21.98 18.55 2.17
N ARG A 56 21.48 17.57 1.41
CA ARG A 56 20.06 17.44 1.04
C ARG A 56 19.14 17.18 2.23
N ASP A 57 19.71 16.92 3.40
CA ASP A 57 19.01 16.72 4.66
C ASP A 57 19.17 17.94 5.60
N ALA A 58 19.84 19.01 5.16
CA ALA A 58 19.99 20.23 5.94
C ALA A 58 18.64 20.93 6.18
N PRO A 59 18.28 21.26 7.44
CA PRO A 59 17.01 21.92 7.76
C PRO A 59 16.84 23.28 7.07
N ALA A 60 17.96 23.97 6.81
CA ALA A 60 17.95 25.24 6.08
C ALA A 60 17.45 25.08 4.63
N LEU A 61 17.62 23.90 4.01
CA LEU A 61 17.19 23.61 2.65
C LEU A 61 15.82 22.94 2.58
N THR A 62 15.50 22.08 3.56
CA THR A 62 14.27 21.27 3.54
C THR A 62 13.12 21.87 4.36
N GLY A 63 13.44 22.71 5.35
CA GLY A 63 12.49 23.14 6.38
C GLY A 63 12.09 22.03 7.36
N GLU A 64 12.77 20.88 7.30
CA GLU A 64 12.48 19.70 8.12
C GLU A 64 13.68 19.36 9.03
N PRO A 65 13.45 18.71 10.19
CA PRO A 65 14.54 18.19 11.01
C PRO A 65 15.41 17.20 10.21
N ARG A 66 16.72 17.20 10.50
CA ARG A 66 17.66 16.21 9.92
C ARG A 66 17.16 14.78 10.14
N GLY A 67 17.28 13.92 9.14
CA GLY A 67 16.83 12.54 9.16
C GLY A 67 15.34 12.34 8.84
N ALA A 68 14.56 13.41 8.71
CA ALA A 68 13.14 13.29 8.34
C ALA A 68 12.96 12.76 6.91
N ALA A 69 13.82 13.17 5.98
CA ALA A 69 13.75 12.77 4.58
C ALA A 69 13.98 11.26 4.36
N PRO A 70 15.10 10.65 4.83
CA PRO A 70 15.31 9.21 4.65
C PRO A 70 14.22 8.37 5.34
N ARG A 71 13.70 8.81 6.49
CA ARG A 71 12.59 8.16 7.19
C ARG A 71 11.28 8.20 6.41
N ARG A 72 10.96 9.33 5.77
CA ARG A 72 9.76 9.46 4.94
C ARG A 72 9.86 8.57 3.70
N LEU A 73 11.03 8.54 3.06
CA LEU A 73 11.28 7.69 1.90
C LEU A 73 11.16 6.21 2.27
N SER A 74 11.81 5.77 3.35
CA SER A 74 11.72 4.38 3.80
C SER A 74 10.30 3.98 4.21
N ARG A 75 9.56 4.85 4.91
CA ARG A 75 8.15 4.61 5.24
C ARG A 75 7.28 4.43 3.99
N ARG A 76 7.48 5.27 2.97
CA ARG A 76 6.77 5.14 1.68
C ARG A 76 7.18 3.86 0.95
N GLY A 77 8.47 3.53 0.95
CA GLY A 77 9.00 2.31 0.34
C GLY A 77 8.40 1.05 0.98
N ILE A 78 8.36 0.98 2.32
CA ILE A 78 7.77 -0.15 3.05
C ILE A 78 6.27 -0.26 2.79
N ALA A 79 5.54 0.85 2.83
CA ALA A 79 4.12 0.85 2.52
C ALA A 79 3.84 0.37 1.09
N LEU A 80 4.69 0.73 0.14
CA LEU A 80 4.60 0.31 -1.26
C LEU A 80 4.91 -1.18 -1.42
N ILE A 81 6.00 -1.68 -0.81
CA ILE A 81 6.31 -3.12 -0.80
C ILE A 81 5.15 -3.91 -0.18
N ALA A 82 4.64 -3.48 0.96
CA ALA A 82 3.55 -4.16 1.63
C ALA A 82 2.28 -4.19 0.75
N ALA A 83 1.99 -3.10 0.04
CA ALA A 83 0.88 -3.04 -0.91
C ALA A 83 1.08 -4.00 -2.11
N ILE A 84 2.30 -4.06 -2.66
CA ILE A 84 2.67 -4.98 -3.74
C ILE A 84 2.52 -6.43 -3.27
N VAL A 85 3.08 -6.78 -2.11
CA VAL A 85 2.99 -8.12 -1.53
C VAL A 85 1.54 -8.51 -1.30
N ALA A 86 0.70 -7.62 -0.76
CA ALA A 86 -0.72 -7.91 -0.57
C ALA A 86 -1.44 -8.24 -1.89
N VAL A 87 -1.15 -7.50 -2.96
CA VAL A 87 -1.71 -7.76 -4.30
C VAL A 87 -1.18 -9.08 -4.86
N LEU A 88 0.14 -9.29 -4.87
CA LEU A 88 0.76 -10.49 -5.46
C LEU A 88 0.37 -11.77 -4.71
N VAL A 89 0.36 -11.74 -3.38
CA VAL A 89 -0.09 -12.90 -2.57
C VAL A 89 -1.54 -13.22 -2.88
N SER A 90 -2.40 -12.22 -3.02
CA SER A 90 -3.79 -12.49 -3.40
C SER A 90 -3.89 -13.07 -4.81
N GLN A 91 -3.20 -12.48 -5.79
CA GLN A 91 -3.20 -13.00 -7.17
C GLN A 91 -2.66 -14.44 -7.23
N TRP A 92 -1.68 -14.78 -6.39
CA TRP A 92 -1.19 -16.15 -6.28
C TRP A 92 -2.23 -17.09 -5.67
N LEU A 93 -2.95 -16.65 -4.63
CA LEU A 93 -4.01 -17.45 -3.99
C LEU A 93 -5.26 -17.61 -4.87
N THR A 94 -5.55 -16.64 -5.74
CA THR A 94 -6.79 -16.60 -6.55
C THR A 94 -6.56 -16.84 -8.04
N GLY A 95 -5.31 -16.95 -8.50
CA GLY A 95 -4.95 -16.96 -9.92
C GLY A 95 -5.52 -18.12 -10.74
N ASP A 96 -5.80 -19.26 -10.11
CA ASP A 96 -6.41 -20.42 -10.78
C ASP A 96 -7.95 -20.38 -10.84
N ALA A 97 -8.58 -19.35 -10.26
CA ALA A 97 -10.04 -19.23 -10.21
C ALA A 97 -10.71 -18.95 -11.57
N GLY A 98 -9.91 -18.58 -12.59
CA GLY A 98 -10.39 -18.22 -13.93
C GLY A 98 -10.29 -19.33 -14.98
N SER A 99 -10.07 -20.59 -14.59
CA SER A 99 -10.06 -21.69 -15.57
C SER A 99 -11.43 -21.83 -16.25
N SER A 100 -11.39 -21.90 -17.58
CA SER A 100 -12.52 -21.88 -18.51
C SER A 100 -13.63 -22.86 -18.11
N GLY A 101 -14.79 -22.33 -17.71
CA GLY A 101 -15.97 -23.13 -17.36
C GLY A 101 -16.95 -22.52 -16.34
N SER A 102 -16.65 -21.36 -15.76
CA SER A 102 -17.40 -20.78 -14.63
C SER A 102 -18.78 -20.19 -14.97
N GLY A 103 -19.25 -20.28 -16.22
CA GLY A 103 -20.56 -19.78 -16.65
C GLY A 103 -20.73 -18.26 -16.50
N ILE A 104 -19.63 -17.52 -16.32
CA ILE A 104 -19.62 -16.07 -16.14
C ILE A 104 -19.74 -15.39 -17.50
N PRO A 105 -20.43 -14.22 -17.60
CA PRO A 105 -20.42 -13.45 -18.84
C PRO A 105 -19.00 -13.12 -19.29
N SER A 106 -18.67 -13.40 -20.56
CA SER A 106 -17.34 -13.15 -21.15
C SER A 106 -16.83 -11.73 -20.97
N ALA A 107 -17.74 -10.75 -20.94
CA ALA A 107 -17.41 -9.35 -20.64
C ALA A 107 -16.80 -9.19 -19.23
N LEU A 108 -17.32 -9.89 -18.22
CA LEU A 108 -16.79 -9.84 -16.87
C LEU A 108 -15.45 -10.56 -16.76
N GLU A 109 -15.28 -11.71 -17.44
CA GLU A 109 -13.99 -12.40 -17.53
C GLU A 109 -12.90 -11.49 -18.11
N LEU A 110 -13.20 -10.80 -19.21
CA LEU A 110 -12.28 -9.84 -19.84
C LEU A 110 -11.92 -8.70 -18.89
N VAL A 111 -12.91 -8.14 -18.18
CA VAL A 111 -12.69 -7.06 -17.20
C VAL A 111 -11.79 -7.52 -16.06
N LEU A 112 -12.00 -8.73 -15.54
CA LEU A 112 -11.19 -9.30 -14.46
C LEU A 112 -9.78 -9.61 -14.94
N ALA A 113 -9.61 -10.21 -16.12
CA ALA A 113 -8.29 -10.47 -16.70
C ALA A 113 -7.50 -9.16 -16.93
N ALA A 114 -8.19 -8.12 -17.42
CA ALA A 114 -7.62 -6.79 -17.56
C ALA A 114 -7.25 -6.19 -16.20
N ALA A 115 -8.11 -6.32 -15.18
CA ALA A 115 -7.82 -5.83 -13.83
C ALA A 115 -6.59 -6.53 -13.22
N HIS A 116 -6.47 -7.85 -13.35
CA HIS A 116 -5.30 -8.60 -12.86
C HIS A 116 -4.02 -8.18 -13.59
N SER A 117 -4.09 -8.00 -14.91
CA SER A 117 -2.97 -7.53 -15.73
C SER A 117 -2.53 -6.11 -15.34
N VAL A 118 -3.49 -5.19 -15.14
CA VAL A 118 -3.23 -3.83 -14.66
C VAL A 118 -2.58 -3.87 -13.26
N LEU A 119 -3.09 -4.69 -12.35
CA LEU A 119 -2.52 -4.85 -11.02
C LEU A 119 -1.07 -5.40 -11.08
N GLY A 120 -0.78 -6.35 -11.96
CA GLY A 120 0.57 -6.86 -12.18
C GLY A 120 1.53 -5.78 -12.69
N VAL A 121 1.11 -4.99 -13.68
CA VAL A 121 1.89 -3.84 -14.20
C VAL A 121 2.11 -2.79 -13.11
N LEU A 122 1.07 -2.45 -12.34
CA LEU A 122 1.18 -1.50 -11.22
C LEU A 122 2.10 -2.03 -10.11
N ALA A 123 2.07 -3.33 -9.83
CA ALA A 123 2.96 -3.96 -8.87
C ALA A 123 4.43 -3.85 -9.32
N PHE A 124 4.71 -4.12 -10.60
CA PHE A 124 6.04 -3.97 -11.19
C PHE A 124 6.54 -2.51 -11.12
N ILE A 125 5.73 -1.55 -11.57
CA ILE A 125 6.06 -0.12 -11.49
C ILE A 125 6.27 0.30 -10.04
N GLY A 126 5.40 -0.16 -9.14
CA GLY A 126 5.51 0.05 -7.70
C GLY A 126 6.83 -0.48 -7.14
N ALA A 127 7.29 -1.65 -7.58
CA ALA A 127 8.55 -2.22 -7.14
C ALA A 127 9.74 -1.34 -7.56
N LEU A 128 9.75 -0.84 -8.81
CA LEU A 128 10.76 0.10 -9.29
C LEU A 128 10.76 1.41 -8.48
N VAL A 129 9.57 1.93 -8.15
CA VAL A 129 9.43 3.11 -7.29
C VAL A 129 9.94 2.80 -5.87
N ALA A 130 9.68 1.61 -5.32
CA ALA A 130 10.19 1.19 -4.02
C ALA A 130 11.72 1.16 -4.02
N VAL A 131 12.35 0.58 -5.05
CA VAL A 131 13.82 0.59 -5.24
C VAL A 131 14.35 2.02 -5.21
N ALA A 132 13.74 2.94 -5.97
CA ALA A 132 14.14 4.35 -5.98
C ALA A 132 13.96 5.03 -4.60
N LEU A 133 12.89 4.71 -3.88
CA LEU A 133 12.64 5.24 -2.53
C LEU A 133 13.70 4.75 -1.52
N PHE A 134 14.07 3.47 -1.55
CA PHE A 134 15.11 2.93 -0.66
C PHE A 134 16.51 3.39 -1.04
N ALA A 135 16.84 3.48 -2.34
CA ALA A 135 18.09 4.08 -2.80
C ALA A 135 18.21 5.54 -2.36
N GLY A 136 17.13 6.32 -2.47
CA GLY A 136 17.05 7.68 -1.94
C GLY A 136 17.20 7.75 -0.42
N ALA A 137 16.57 6.83 0.32
CA ALA A 137 16.74 6.72 1.77
C ALA A 137 18.18 6.38 2.16
N ALA A 138 18.85 5.51 1.42
CA ALA A 138 20.26 5.17 1.61
C ALA A 138 21.20 6.34 1.28
N ALA A 139 20.91 7.11 0.22
CA ALA A 139 21.71 8.28 -0.14
C ALA A 139 21.62 9.39 0.91
N LEU A 140 20.46 9.55 1.55
CA LEU A 140 20.22 10.59 2.55
C LEU A 140 20.49 10.15 4.00
N SER A 141 20.72 8.87 4.25
CA SER A 141 20.99 8.36 5.59
C SER A 141 22.42 8.67 6.02
N ARG A 142 22.59 9.18 7.25
CA ARG A 142 23.91 9.44 7.87
C ARG A 142 24.50 8.21 8.55
N SER A 143 23.66 7.29 9.01
CA SER A 143 24.11 6.05 9.65
C SER A 143 24.51 5.04 8.58
N VAL A 144 25.77 4.61 8.59
CA VAL A 144 26.31 3.57 7.70
C VAL A 144 25.45 2.31 7.75
N ALA A 145 25.02 1.91 8.96
CA ALA A 145 24.13 0.76 9.14
C ALA A 145 22.80 0.93 8.40
N ALA A 146 22.15 2.10 8.50
CA ALA A 146 20.92 2.37 7.74
C ALA A 146 21.17 2.47 6.23
N ARG A 147 22.32 3.00 5.78
CA ARG A 147 22.68 3.04 4.36
C ARG A 147 22.78 1.63 3.78
N ILE A 148 23.56 0.76 4.43
CA ILE A 148 23.73 -0.63 4.02
C ILE A 148 22.38 -1.34 4.03
N ALA A 149 21.60 -1.21 5.11
CA ALA A 149 20.30 -1.85 5.23
C ALA A 149 19.33 -1.45 4.10
N PHE A 150 19.24 -0.16 3.76
CA PHE A 150 18.40 0.31 2.66
C PHE A 150 18.91 -0.09 1.27
N VAL A 151 20.23 -0.15 1.06
CA VAL A 151 20.82 -0.68 -0.19
C VAL A 151 20.47 -2.16 -0.36
N VAL A 152 20.61 -2.96 0.71
CA VAL A 152 20.24 -4.38 0.72
C VAL A 152 18.76 -4.56 0.40
N THR A 153 17.87 -3.75 1.00
CA THR A 153 16.44 -3.78 0.66
C THR A 153 16.19 -3.40 -0.80
N ALA A 154 16.82 -2.35 -1.31
CA ALA A 154 16.65 -1.93 -2.70
C ALA A 154 17.12 -3.01 -3.69
N ALA A 155 18.29 -3.62 -3.42
CA ALA A 155 18.82 -4.71 -4.24
C ALA A 155 17.92 -5.94 -4.18
N GLY A 156 17.44 -6.32 -2.98
CA GLY A 156 16.54 -7.46 -2.82
C GLY A 156 15.21 -7.28 -3.56
N VAL A 157 14.60 -6.10 -3.51
CA VAL A 157 13.40 -5.79 -4.30
C VAL A 157 13.70 -5.87 -5.80
N ALA A 158 14.83 -5.33 -6.26
CA ALA A 158 15.20 -5.40 -7.67
C ALA A 158 15.41 -6.85 -8.14
N VAL A 159 16.11 -7.67 -7.36
CA VAL A 159 16.32 -9.10 -7.64
C VAL A 159 14.99 -9.84 -7.71
N LEU A 160 14.05 -9.60 -6.77
CA LEU A 160 12.73 -10.23 -6.81
C LEU A 160 11.90 -9.78 -8.02
N THR A 161 12.06 -8.52 -8.42
CA THR A 161 11.30 -7.93 -9.54
C THR A 161 11.79 -8.44 -10.89
N PHE A 162 13.10 -8.47 -11.11
CA PHE A 162 13.72 -8.90 -12.37
C PHE A 162 14.00 -10.40 -12.44
N GLY A 163 14.11 -11.05 -11.29
CA GLY A 163 14.24 -12.50 -11.18
C GLY A 163 12.91 -13.24 -11.35
N TRP A 164 11.78 -12.51 -11.36
CA TRP A 164 10.47 -13.08 -11.64
C TRP A 164 10.44 -13.72 -13.03
N GLY A 165 10.18 -15.03 -13.10
CA GLY A 165 10.21 -15.80 -14.34
C GLY A 165 11.56 -16.45 -14.69
N SER A 166 12.61 -16.18 -13.91
CA SER A 166 13.86 -16.92 -14.00
C SER A 166 13.83 -18.15 -13.08
N ALA A 167 14.62 -19.18 -13.40
CA ALA A 167 14.73 -20.42 -12.62
C ALA A 167 15.53 -20.22 -11.31
N ILE A 168 15.11 -19.25 -10.48
CA ILE A 168 15.65 -19.07 -9.14
C ILE A 168 15.07 -20.20 -8.28
N SER A 169 15.94 -20.94 -7.58
CA SER A 169 15.46 -21.96 -6.64
C SER A 169 14.63 -21.31 -5.53
N ALA A 170 13.65 -22.05 -4.99
CA ALA A 170 12.82 -21.57 -3.89
C ALA A 170 13.66 -21.12 -2.67
N GLU A 171 14.80 -21.78 -2.45
CA GLU A 171 15.77 -21.45 -1.39
C GLU A 171 16.40 -20.07 -1.60
N ILE A 172 16.85 -19.76 -2.83
CA ILE A 172 17.43 -18.46 -3.15
C ILE A 172 16.34 -17.37 -3.04
N ALA A 173 15.13 -17.64 -3.55
CA ALA A 173 14.02 -16.69 -3.43
C ALA A 173 13.69 -16.40 -1.95
N ALA A 174 13.62 -17.44 -1.11
CA ALA A 174 13.40 -17.29 0.32
C ALA A 174 14.52 -16.50 1.01
N ALA A 175 15.79 -16.76 0.65
CA ALA A 175 16.93 -16.02 1.18
C ALA A 175 16.88 -14.53 0.80
N VAL A 176 16.55 -14.22 -0.47
CA VAL A 176 16.40 -12.84 -0.95
C VAL A 176 15.25 -12.13 -0.25
N VAL A 177 14.10 -12.79 -0.06
CA VAL A 177 12.97 -12.25 0.72
C VAL A 177 13.39 -11.97 2.16
N GLY A 178 14.03 -12.93 2.82
CA GLY A 178 14.52 -12.80 4.19
C GLY A 178 15.49 -11.61 4.36
N LEU A 179 16.47 -11.48 3.47
CA LEU A 179 17.42 -10.36 3.45
C LEU A 179 16.74 -9.02 3.18
N THR A 180 15.76 -8.98 2.27
CA THR A 180 15.00 -7.76 1.95
C THR A 180 14.22 -7.27 3.16
N LEU A 181 13.52 -8.18 3.84
CA LEU A 181 12.73 -7.89 5.04
C LEU A 181 13.63 -7.49 6.22
N ALA A 182 14.75 -8.20 6.42
CA ALA A 182 15.73 -7.87 7.45
C ALA A 182 16.33 -6.47 7.22
N GLY A 183 16.73 -6.16 5.98
CA GLY A 183 17.22 -4.83 5.61
C GLY A 183 16.17 -3.74 5.86
N ALA A 184 14.91 -4.00 5.53
CA ALA A 184 13.85 -3.02 5.74
C ALA A 184 13.61 -2.77 7.24
N ALA A 185 13.57 -3.83 8.04
CA ALA A 185 13.40 -3.76 9.49
C ALA A 185 14.57 -3.04 10.18
N VAL A 186 15.81 -3.42 9.87
CA VAL A 186 17.03 -2.80 10.43
C VAL A 186 17.13 -1.34 9.99
N GLY A 187 16.89 -1.04 8.72
CA GLY A 187 16.89 0.32 8.20
C GLY A 187 15.83 1.20 8.88
N LEU A 188 14.64 0.66 9.12
CA LEU A 188 13.58 1.36 9.84
C LEU A 188 13.97 1.61 11.31
N ALA A 189 14.47 0.59 12.02
CA ALA A 189 14.90 0.69 13.40
C ALA A 189 16.02 1.73 13.57
N ALA A 190 17.03 1.70 12.69
CA ALA A 190 18.12 2.66 12.67
C ALA A 190 17.64 4.08 12.34
N ALA A 191 16.71 4.24 11.39
CA ALA A 191 16.15 5.54 11.04
C ALA A 191 15.18 6.10 12.10
N TRP A 192 14.52 5.24 12.88
CA TRP A 192 13.52 5.66 13.87
C TRP A 192 14.11 5.94 15.26
N ARG A 193 15.22 5.31 15.63
CA ARG A 193 15.95 5.63 16.88
C ARG A 193 16.44 7.08 16.95
N ALA A 194 16.58 7.76 15.82
CA ALA A 194 17.24 9.06 15.75
C ALA A 194 16.38 10.27 16.16
N MET A 195 15.06 10.16 16.36
CA MET A 195 14.26 11.31 16.83
C MET A 195 12.90 10.92 17.44
N PRO A 196 12.50 11.51 18.58
CA PRO A 196 11.13 11.42 19.07
C PRO A 196 10.18 12.06 18.06
N LEU A 197 9.19 11.30 17.61
CA LEU A 197 8.11 11.82 16.77
C LEU A 197 7.31 12.81 17.60
N VAL A 198 7.40 14.09 17.28
CA VAL A 198 6.32 15.02 17.65
C VAL A 198 5.13 14.64 16.77
N LEU A 199 4.29 13.76 17.30
CA LEU A 199 3.00 13.43 16.69
C LEU A 199 2.15 14.69 16.73
N GLU A 200 2.08 15.40 15.61
CA GLU A 200 1.15 16.51 15.44
C GLU A 200 -0.25 15.97 15.76
N ARG A 201 -0.83 16.43 16.88
CA ARG A 201 -2.19 16.05 17.30
C ARG A 201 -3.18 16.67 16.33
N ARG A 202 -3.38 16.00 15.19
CA ARG A 202 -4.44 16.34 14.26
C ARG A 202 -5.76 15.84 14.81
N SER A 203 -6.63 16.78 15.17
CA SER A 203 -8.01 16.50 15.53
C SER A 203 -8.95 16.84 14.36
N ALA A 204 -10.07 16.13 14.27
CA ALA A 204 -11.12 16.43 13.30
C ALA A 204 -12.47 16.63 14.03
N PRO A 205 -13.27 17.63 13.64
CA PRO A 205 -14.60 17.82 14.20
C PRO A 205 -15.52 16.65 13.83
N LEU A 206 -16.51 16.36 14.69
CA LEU A 206 -17.45 15.25 14.49
C LEU A 206 -18.18 15.33 13.14
N ARG A 207 -18.56 16.54 12.70
CA ARG A 207 -19.22 16.77 11.40
C ARG A 207 -18.42 16.23 10.20
N ARG A 208 -17.08 16.21 10.27
CA ARG A 208 -16.23 15.66 9.21
C ARG A 208 -16.00 14.15 9.34
N ARG A 209 -16.06 13.61 10.57
CA ARG A 209 -15.83 12.18 10.86
C ARG A 209 -17.08 11.34 10.59
N ARG A 210 -18.25 11.85 11.00
CA ARG A 210 -19.54 11.15 10.96
C ARG A 210 -19.88 10.53 9.60
N PRO A 211 -19.86 11.26 8.46
CA PRO A 211 -20.26 10.65 7.19
C PRO A 211 -19.35 9.50 6.78
N ILE A 212 -18.04 9.62 7.02
CA ILE A 212 -17.07 8.57 6.66
C ILE A 212 -17.21 7.36 7.58
N ALA A 213 -17.45 7.57 8.88
CA ALA A 213 -17.68 6.48 9.82
C ALA A 213 -18.95 5.69 9.47
N LEU A 214 -20.05 6.39 9.17
CA LEU A 214 -21.32 5.73 8.81
C LEU A 214 -21.24 5.05 7.44
N ALA A 215 -20.65 5.70 6.44
CA ALA A 215 -20.45 5.11 5.11
C ALA A 215 -19.52 3.89 5.19
N GLY A 216 -18.45 3.96 5.97
CA GLY A 216 -17.54 2.84 6.19
C GLY A 216 -18.23 1.64 6.87
N LEU A 217 -19.03 1.89 7.90
CA LEU A 217 -19.81 0.83 8.55
C LEU A 217 -20.81 0.19 7.58
N ALA A 218 -21.55 1.00 6.83
CA ALA A 218 -22.51 0.52 5.85
C ALA A 218 -21.83 -0.31 4.74
N ALA A 219 -20.68 0.14 4.24
CA ALA A 219 -19.91 -0.57 3.24
C ALA A 219 -19.42 -1.94 3.76
N VAL A 220 -18.89 -2.00 4.99
CA VAL A 220 -18.50 -3.28 5.61
C VAL A 220 -19.72 -4.18 5.78
N ALA A 221 -20.83 -3.69 6.34
CA ALA A 221 -22.03 -4.51 6.55
C ALA A 221 -22.60 -5.07 5.24
N ALA A 222 -22.68 -4.26 4.20
CA ALA A 222 -23.14 -4.69 2.87
C ALA A 222 -22.21 -5.77 2.29
N LEU A 223 -20.90 -5.56 2.38
CA LEU A 223 -19.91 -6.51 1.89
C LEU A 223 -19.93 -7.83 2.66
N LEU A 224 -20.11 -7.80 3.98
CA LEU A 224 -20.25 -9.04 4.78
C LEU A 224 -21.52 -9.80 4.42
N GLY A 225 -22.64 -9.09 4.22
CA GLY A 225 -23.89 -9.70 3.77
C GLY A 225 -23.74 -10.35 2.39
N LEU A 226 -23.17 -9.63 1.42
CA LEU A 226 -22.89 -10.18 0.09
C LEU A 226 -21.89 -11.34 0.15
N GLY A 227 -20.85 -11.26 0.98
CA GLY A 227 -19.89 -12.34 1.17
C GLY A 227 -20.51 -13.59 1.78
N ALA A 228 -21.47 -13.45 2.70
CA ALA A 228 -22.20 -14.57 3.26
C ALA A 228 -23.12 -15.23 2.22
N VAL A 229 -23.89 -14.44 1.47
CA VAL A 229 -24.74 -14.94 0.37
C VAL A 229 -23.89 -15.60 -0.70
N ASP A 230 -22.76 -15.00 -1.04
CA ASP A 230 -21.84 -15.56 -2.02
C ASP A 230 -21.30 -16.92 -1.58
N THR A 231 -20.84 -17.02 -0.33
CA THR A 231 -20.24 -18.25 0.21
C THR A 231 -21.27 -19.37 0.39
N LEU A 232 -22.51 -19.06 0.79
CA LEU A 232 -23.55 -20.04 1.09
C LEU A 232 -24.48 -20.35 -0.09
N VAL A 233 -24.54 -19.49 -1.10
CA VAL A 233 -25.55 -19.59 -2.17
C VAL A 233 -24.93 -19.50 -3.55
N TRP A 234 -24.33 -18.36 -3.89
CA TRP A 234 -23.91 -18.12 -5.27
C TRP A 234 -22.71 -18.96 -5.69
N ASN A 235 -21.73 -19.16 -4.81
CA ASN A 235 -20.57 -19.96 -5.12
C ASN A 235 -20.89 -21.47 -5.24
N PRO A 236 -21.69 -22.09 -4.35
CA PRO A 236 -22.17 -23.45 -4.57
C PRO A 236 -22.90 -23.65 -5.91
N LEU A 237 -23.84 -22.75 -6.24
CA LEU A 237 -24.57 -22.80 -7.51
C LEU A 237 -23.64 -22.63 -8.73
N ALA A 238 -22.63 -21.78 -8.62
CA ALA A 238 -21.66 -21.57 -9.69
C ALA A 238 -20.69 -22.77 -9.85
N LYS A 239 -20.40 -23.49 -8.75
CA LYS A 239 -19.53 -24.68 -8.77
C LYS A 239 -20.18 -25.91 -9.37
N VAL A 240 -21.50 -26.06 -9.21
CA VAL A 240 -22.24 -27.24 -9.66
C VAL A 240 -23.39 -26.80 -10.57
N PRO A 241 -23.08 -26.34 -11.81
CA PRO A 241 -24.09 -25.82 -12.71
C PRO A 241 -25.14 -26.90 -13.05
N GLY A 242 -26.40 -26.48 -13.11
CA GLY A 242 -27.54 -27.36 -13.41
C GLY A 242 -28.16 -28.06 -12.20
N TRP A 243 -27.58 -27.90 -11.00
CA TRP A 243 -28.16 -28.42 -9.76
C TRP A 243 -28.88 -27.33 -8.95
N GLY A 244 -29.97 -27.71 -8.29
CA GLY A 244 -30.62 -26.87 -7.27
C GLY A 244 -29.77 -26.79 -6.00
N LEU A 245 -29.85 -25.68 -5.26
CA LEU A 245 -29.06 -25.47 -4.03
C LEU A 245 -29.36 -26.53 -2.96
N ASP A 246 -30.62 -26.91 -2.83
CA ASP A 246 -31.12 -27.98 -1.96
C ASP A 246 -30.52 -29.33 -2.34
N ALA A 247 -30.48 -29.66 -3.63
CA ALA A 247 -29.87 -30.89 -4.13
C ALA A 247 -28.35 -30.91 -3.90
N ILE A 248 -27.67 -29.75 -4.03
CA ILE A 248 -26.24 -29.62 -3.72
C ILE A 248 -25.97 -29.95 -2.25
N TYR A 249 -26.68 -29.30 -1.33
CA TYR A 249 -26.50 -29.54 0.09
C TYR A 249 -26.91 -30.96 0.51
N ALA A 250 -27.98 -31.52 -0.06
CA ALA A 250 -28.39 -32.90 0.19
C ALA A 250 -27.28 -33.89 -0.21
N ALA A 251 -26.68 -33.71 -1.38
CA ALA A 251 -25.58 -34.56 -1.83
C ALA A 251 -24.33 -34.40 -0.96
N MET A 252 -24.01 -33.19 -0.49
CA MET A 252 -22.89 -32.97 0.44
C MET A 252 -23.12 -33.66 1.79
N ILE A 253 -24.35 -33.61 2.31
CA ILE A 253 -24.73 -34.31 3.55
C ILE A 253 -24.60 -35.82 3.36
N GLU A 254 -25.08 -36.35 2.24
CA GLU A 254 -25.07 -37.79 1.96
C GLU A 254 -23.65 -38.35 1.73
N ARG A 255 -22.82 -37.64 0.93
CA ARG A 255 -21.54 -38.16 0.45
C ARG A 255 -20.37 -37.82 1.35
N ASP A 256 -20.38 -36.64 1.94
CA ASP A 256 -19.25 -36.10 2.71
C ASP A 256 -19.61 -35.85 4.18
N ARG A 257 -20.84 -36.23 4.60
CA ARG A 257 -21.36 -35.98 5.96
C ARG A 257 -21.26 -34.50 6.34
N PHE A 258 -21.44 -33.63 5.37
CA PHE A 258 -21.41 -32.20 5.57
C PHE A 258 -22.50 -31.77 6.56
N GLU A 259 -22.17 -30.86 7.48
CA GLU A 259 -23.12 -30.29 8.43
C GLU A 259 -23.40 -28.81 8.08
N PRO A 260 -24.54 -28.50 7.43
CA PRO A 260 -24.85 -27.12 7.03
C PRO A 260 -24.85 -26.12 8.19
N ALA A 261 -25.30 -26.55 9.37
CA ALA A 261 -25.32 -25.72 10.56
C ALA A 261 -23.92 -25.25 10.98
N VAL A 262 -22.91 -26.14 10.88
CA VAL A 262 -21.52 -25.80 11.21
C VAL A 262 -20.97 -24.80 10.20
N ALA A 263 -21.21 -25.01 8.91
CA ALA A 263 -20.79 -24.08 7.87
C ALA A 263 -21.41 -22.69 8.02
N VAL A 264 -22.73 -22.62 8.30
CA VAL A 264 -23.42 -21.36 8.61
C VAL A 264 -22.81 -20.70 9.85
N ALA A 265 -22.47 -21.46 10.88
CA ALA A 265 -21.82 -20.93 12.08
C ALA A 265 -20.44 -20.32 11.76
N PHE A 266 -19.62 -20.96 10.94
CA PHE A 266 -18.32 -20.38 10.51
C PHE A 266 -18.49 -19.06 9.75
N VAL A 267 -19.43 -18.99 8.81
CA VAL A 267 -19.74 -17.76 8.07
C VAL A 267 -20.29 -16.69 9.01
N ALA A 268 -21.17 -17.05 9.95
CA ALA A 268 -21.72 -16.12 10.93
C ALA A 268 -20.65 -15.59 11.90
N VAL A 269 -19.71 -16.42 12.36
CA VAL A 269 -18.59 -16.00 13.20
C VAL A 269 -17.69 -15.04 12.43
N TRP A 270 -17.34 -15.35 11.17
CA TRP A 270 -16.57 -14.46 10.31
C TRP A 270 -17.25 -13.09 10.16
N ALA A 271 -18.53 -13.07 9.77
CA ALA A 271 -19.28 -11.83 9.59
C ALA A 271 -19.42 -11.07 10.92
N GLY A 272 -19.72 -11.76 12.01
CA GLY A 272 -19.88 -11.18 13.34
C GLY A 272 -18.61 -10.50 13.85
N VAL A 273 -17.45 -11.15 13.71
CA VAL A 273 -16.14 -10.58 14.10
C VAL A 273 -15.86 -9.29 13.34
N TRP A 274 -16.01 -9.30 12.01
CA TRP A 274 -15.68 -8.13 11.19
C TRP A 274 -16.69 -7.00 11.33
N LEU A 275 -17.97 -7.31 11.53
CA LEU A 275 -18.99 -6.34 11.86
C LEU A 275 -18.71 -5.69 13.23
N ALA A 276 -18.32 -6.48 14.24
CA ALA A 276 -17.95 -5.97 15.55
C ALA A 276 -16.75 -5.02 15.48
N VAL A 277 -15.72 -5.35 14.69
CA VAL A 277 -14.57 -4.46 14.45
C VAL A 277 -15.01 -3.16 13.79
N ALA A 278 -15.86 -3.21 12.76
CA ALA A 278 -16.38 -2.02 12.09
C ALA A 278 -17.23 -1.15 13.03
N ILE A 279 -18.08 -1.75 13.86
CA ILE A 279 -18.87 -1.06 14.90
C ILE A 279 -17.93 -0.40 15.90
N ALA A 280 -16.87 -1.09 16.37
CA ALA A 280 -15.91 -0.53 17.30
C ALA A 280 -15.18 0.70 16.71
N VAL A 281 -14.71 0.62 15.46
CA VAL A 281 -14.11 1.76 14.75
C VAL A 281 -15.10 2.93 14.66
N THR A 282 -16.36 2.64 14.30
CA THR A 282 -17.43 3.65 14.20
C THR A 282 -17.72 4.30 15.54
N ALA A 283 -17.87 3.51 16.60
CA ALA A 283 -18.16 3.98 17.95
C ALA A 283 -17.05 4.88 18.48
N VAL A 284 -15.78 4.48 18.30
CA VAL A 284 -14.63 5.33 18.65
C VAL A 284 -14.65 6.61 17.81
N ALA A 285 -14.92 6.53 16.51
CA ALA A 285 -14.97 7.67 15.60
C ALA A 285 -16.03 8.71 15.96
N LEU A 286 -17.21 8.26 16.43
CA LEU A 286 -18.32 9.12 16.84
C LEU A 286 -18.20 9.59 18.30
N GLY A 287 -17.41 8.90 19.12
CA GLY A 287 -17.19 9.23 20.51
C GLY A 287 -16.27 10.44 20.76
N PRO A 288 -16.23 10.93 22.02
CA PRO A 288 -15.41 12.08 22.42
C PRO A 288 -13.90 11.78 22.27
N ARG A 289 -13.49 10.53 22.49
CA ARG A 289 -12.10 10.07 22.32
C ARG A 289 -11.68 9.94 20.85
N GLY A 290 -12.63 10.00 19.90
CA GLY A 290 -12.36 9.83 18.47
C GLY A 290 -11.78 11.03 17.75
N ALA A 291 -11.50 12.14 18.44
CA ALA A 291 -11.07 13.37 17.79
C ALA A 291 -9.81 13.18 16.92
N TRP A 292 -8.92 12.25 17.29
CA TRP A 292 -7.70 11.91 16.53
C TRP A 292 -7.98 11.10 15.25
N LEU A 293 -9.17 10.51 15.08
CA LEU A 293 -9.56 9.76 13.89
C LEU A 293 -9.99 10.72 12.77
N THR A 294 -9.01 11.35 12.13
CA THR A 294 -9.27 12.17 10.94
C THR A 294 -9.97 11.36 9.83
N PRO A 295 -10.75 12.00 8.93
CA PRO A 295 -11.30 11.40 7.71
C PRO A 295 -10.40 10.38 7.01
N ARG A 296 -9.13 10.74 6.81
CA ARG A 296 -8.12 9.88 6.19
C ARG A 296 -7.82 8.62 7.01
N ARG A 297 -7.68 8.76 8.33
CA ARG A 297 -7.42 7.62 9.24
C ARG A 297 -8.60 6.67 9.26
N LEU A 298 -9.83 7.20 9.24
CA LEU A 298 -11.03 6.37 9.10
C LEU A 298 -11.04 5.63 7.77
N GLY A 299 -10.75 6.31 6.66
CA GLY A 299 -10.65 5.67 5.35
C GLY A 299 -9.63 4.52 5.34
N ILE A 300 -8.43 4.74 5.91
CA ILE A 300 -7.40 3.69 6.06
C ILE A 300 -7.93 2.51 6.87
N LEU A 301 -8.59 2.77 8.02
CA LEU A 301 -9.10 1.71 8.89
C LEU A 301 -10.21 0.89 8.22
N TYR A 302 -11.21 1.52 7.59
CA TYR A 302 -12.28 0.76 6.91
C TYR A 302 -11.76 0.00 5.69
N LEU A 303 -10.84 0.57 4.90
CA LEU A 303 -10.22 -0.15 3.80
C LEU A 303 -9.39 -1.35 4.28
N ALA A 304 -8.67 -1.20 5.40
CA ALA A 304 -7.96 -2.32 6.03
C ALA A 304 -8.93 -3.39 6.55
N VAL A 305 -10.05 -3.00 7.18
CA VAL A 305 -11.11 -3.91 7.64
C VAL A 305 -11.75 -4.66 6.46
N ILE A 306 -12.11 -3.95 5.39
CA ILE A 306 -12.68 -4.54 4.16
C ILE A 306 -11.70 -5.56 3.57
N GLY A 307 -10.46 -5.14 3.37
CA GLY A 307 -9.43 -5.99 2.78
C GLY A 307 -9.14 -7.24 3.60
N ALA A 308 -9.03 -7.09 4.93
CA ALA A 308 -8.81 -8.21 5.82
C ALA A 308 -10.04 -9.14 5.94
N ALA A 309 -11.25 -8.58 5.93
CA ALA A 309 -12.48 -9.36 5.93
C ALA A 309 -12.62 -10.22 4.67
N LEU A 310 -12.37 -9.64 3.50
CA LEU A 310 -12.40 -10.37 2.23
C LEU A 310 -11.29 -11.41 2.14
N PHE A 311 -10.07 -11.09 2.57
CA PHE A 311 -8.97 -12.07 2.61
C PHE A 311 -9.30 -13.25 3.54
N LEU A 312 -9.79 -12.99 4.75
CA LEU A 312 -10.14 -14.04 5.72
C LEU A 312 -11.46 -14.75 5.41
N ARG A 313 -12.22 -14.29 4.39
CA ARG A 313 -13.40 -15.00 3.90
C ARG A 313 -13.04 -16.41 3.43
N LEU A 314 -11.85 -16.60 2.85
CA LEU A 314 -11.33 -17.90 2.41
C LEU A 314 -11.48 -18.97 3.50
N PHE A 315 -11.17 -18.63 4.75
CA PHE A 315 -11.27 -19.56 5.89
C PHE A 315 -12.71 -19.88 6.26
N SER A 316 -13.63 -18.90 6.15
CA SER A 316 -15.05 -19.13 6.44
C SER A 316 -15.73 -20.03 5.40
N GLY A 317 -15.30 -19.97 4.14
CA GLY A 317 -15.82 -20.79 3.06
C GLY A 317 -15.08 -22.11 2.83
N PHE A 318 -13.97 -22.34 3.55
CA PHE A 318 -13.08 -23.48 3.29
C PHE A 318 -13.78 -24.84 3.42
N GLY A 319 -14.52 -25.05 4.51
CA GLY A 319 -15.23 -26.32 4.74
C GLY A 319 -16.31 -26.61 3.69
N ILE A 320 -17.06 -25.59 3.27
CA ILE A 320 -18.04 -25.71 2.19
C ILE A 320 -17.35 -26.03 0.86
N GLY A 321 -16.25 -25.33 0.57
CA GLY A 321 -15.46 -25.54 -0.65
C GLY A 321 -14.91 -26.96 -0.75
N MET A 322 -14.31 -27.47 0.32
CA MET A 322 -13.83 -28.86 0.39
C MET A 322 -14.95 -29.87 0.18
N SER A 323 -16.07 -29.67 0.87
CA SER A 323 -17.18 -30.62 0.78
C SER A 323 -17.84 -30.65 -0.60
N ILE A 324 -17.92 -29.51 -1.30
CA ILE A 324 -18.31 -29.47 -2.72
C ILE A 324 -17.29 -30.22 -3.59
N ALA A 325 -15.99 -30.00 -3.36
CA ALA A 325 -14.94 -30.67 -4.11
C ALA A 325 -15.03 -32.20 -3.95
N ASP A 326 -15.21 -32.69 -2.73
CA ASP A 326 -15.28 -34.12 -2.42
C ASP A 326 -16.59 -34.75 -2.92
N SER A 327 -17.71 -34.02 -2.87
CA SER A 327 -19.03 -34.54 -3.27
C SER A 327 -19.26 -34.56 -4.78
N PHE A 328 -18.64 -33.63 -5.52
CA PHE A 328 -18.88 -33.40 -6.95
C PHE A 328 -17.63 -33.51 -7.82
N ALA A 329 -16.47 -33.86 -7.25
CA ALA A 329 -15.16 -33.81 -7.91
C ALA A 329 -14.86 -32.41 -8.51
N ALA A 330 -15.43 -31.36 -7.91
CA ALA A 330 -15.22 -29.99 -8.36
C ALA A 330 -13.82 -29.52 -7.93
N THR A 331 -13.08 -28.88 -8.84
CA THR A 331 -11.74 -28.35 -8.55
C THR A 331 -11.73 -26.82 -8.61
N GLY A 332 -10.62 -26.22 -8.17
CA GLY A 332 -10.39 -24.77 -8.24
C GLY A 332 -11.00 -23.97 -7.09
N GLY A 333 -10.62 -22.69 -6.99
CA GLY A 333 -11.04 -21.75 -5.95
C GLY A 333 -12.50 -21.30 -6.05
N GLN A 334 -12.81 -20.11 -5.54
CA GLN A 334 -14.16 -19.54 -5.67
C GLN A 334 -14.43 -19.14 -7.13
N VAL A 335 -15.64 -19.39 -7.65
CA VAL A 335 -15.95 -19.20 -9.09
C VAL A 335 -17.19 -18.34 -9.35
N SER A 336 -17.92 -17.91 -8.32
CA SER A 336 -19.02 -16.97 -8.51
C SER A 336 -18.51 -15.58 -8.95
N ALA A 337 -19.33 -14.86 -9.71
CA ALA A 337 -19.01 -13.49 -10.14
C ALA A 337 -18.70 -12.56 -8.96
N ALA A 338 -19.42 -12.68 -7.84
CA ALA A 338 -19.16 -11.88 -6.65
C ALA A 338 -17.83 -12.24 -5.99
N SER A 339 -17.48 -13.53 -5.89
CA SER A 339 -16.16 -13.96 -5.41
C SER A 339 -15.03 -13.38 -6.25
N LEU A 340 -15.11 -13.43 -7.57
CA LEU A 340 -14.07 -12.87 -8.43
C LEU A 340 -13.93 -11.35 -8.28
N ILE A 341 -15.04 -10.64 -8.03
CA ILE A 341 -14.99 -9.21 -7.71
C ILE A 341 -14.30 -8.99 -6.35
N PHE A 342 -14.63 -9.81 -5.34
CA PHE A 342 -14.01 -9.72 -4.02
C PHE A 342 -12.51 -10.00 -4.04
N ASP A 343 -12.05 -10.89 -4.90
CA ASP A 343 -10.64 -11.22 -5.10
C ASP A 343 -9.83 -10.03 -5.63
N VAL A 344 -10.48 -9.06 -6.29
CA VAL A 344 -9.87 -7.79 -6.69
C VAL A 344 -10.06 -6.71 -5.62
N VAL A 345 -11.27 -6.58 -5.08
CA VAL A 345 -11.62 -5.50 -4.12
C VAL A 345 -10.84 -5.63 -2.82
N GLY A 346 -10.65 -6.84 -2.29
CA GLY A 346 -9.95 -7.08 -1.03
C GLY A 346 -8.50 -6.58 -1.07
N PRO A 347 -7.65 -7.09 -1.98
CA PRO A 347 -6.25 -6.70 -2.08
C PRO A 347 -6.07 -5.24 -2.43
N VAL A 348 -6.90 -4.70 -3.33
CA VAL A 348 -6.87 -3.26 -3.67
C VAL A 348 -7.18 -2.41 -2.43
N SER A 349 -8.15 -2.82 -1.61
CA SER A 349 -8.48 -2.10 -0.37
C SER A 349 -7.29 -2.10 0.61
N VAL A 350 -6.64 -3.24 0.83
CA VAL A 350 -5.42 -3.32 1.66
C VAL A 350 -4.29 -2.47 1.08
N ALA A 351 -4.02 -2.58 -0.22
CA ALA A 351 -2.99 -1.82 -0.90
C ALA A 351 -3.22 -0.31 -0.76
N VAL A 352 -4.44 0.17 -1.03
CA VAL A 352 -4.79 1.59 -0.87
C VAL A 352 -4.66 2.04 0.58
N ALA A 353 -5.08 1.23 1.56
CA ALA A 353 -4.90 1.55 2.98
C ALA A 353 -3.42 1.73 3.35
N LEU A 354 -2.56 0.82 2.89
CA LEU A 354 -1.11 0.86 3.11
C LEU A 354 -0.47 2.08 2.45
N LEU A 355 -0.81 2.38 1.19
CA LEU A 355 -0.31 3.57 0.48
C LEU A 355 -0.77 4.86 1.18
N LEU A 356 -2.05 4.95 1.58
CA LEU A 356 -2.56 6.09 2.33
C LEU A 356 -1.89 6.23 3.70
N PHE A 357 -1.45 5.14 4.33
CA PHE A 357 -0.66 5.18 5.56
C PHE A 357 0.78 5.68 5.28
N GLY A 358 1.47 5.10 4.31
CA GLY A 358 2.86 5.46 3.95
C GLY A 358 3.03 6.90 3.49
N TRP A 359 2.06 7.42 2.74
CA TRP A 359 2.05 8.78 2.18
C TRP A 359 1.43 9.83 3.10
N ALA A 360 1.36 9.57 4.41
CA ALA A 360 0.87 10.57 5.37
C ALA A 360 1.62 11.90 5.20
N PRO A 361 0.94 13.07 5.19
CA PRO A 361 1.57 14.35 4.91
C PRO A 361 2.58 14.66 6.01
N ALA A 362 3.63 15.42 5.69
CA ALA A 362 4.54 15.93 6.70
C ALA A 362 3.76 16.73 7.76
N GLY A 363 4.18 16.62 9.02
CA GLY A 363 3.67 17.50 10.07
C GLY A 363 4.08 18.93 9.76
N ARG A 364 3.20 19.92 9.95
CA ARG A 364 3.66 21.30 9.88
C ARG A 364 4.51 21.53 11.13
N VAL A 365 5.81 21.70 10.95
CA VAL A 365 6.66 22.23 12.02
C VAL A 365 6.23 23.69 12.17
N ALA A 366 5.70 24.05 13.34
CA ALA A 366 5.43 25.45 13.63
C ALA A 366 6.71 26.24 13.35
N PRO A 367 6.64 27.37 12.61
CA PRO A 367 7.82 28.18 12.37
C PRO A 367 8.47 28.43 13.72
N TYR A 368 9.74 28.04 13.85
CA TYR A 368 10.54 28.32 15.03
C TYR A 368 10.38 29.83 15.26
N ALA A 369 9.56 30.21 16.23
CA ALA A 369 9.47 31.60 16.66
C ALA A 369 10.93 31.96 16.95
N ARG A 370 11.46 32.97 16.26
CA ARG A 370 12.84 33.42 16.47
C ARG A 370 12.94 33.83 17.93
N ALA A 371 13.32 32.90 18.79
CA ALA A 371 13.80 33.16 20.13
C ALA A 371 15.15 33.86 19.92
N GLY A 372 15.12 35.18 19.85
CA GLY A 372 16.29 35.99 19.50
C GLY A 372 15.92 37.33 18.87
N ALA A 373 15.02 38.06 19.52
CA ALA A 373 14.89 39.50 19.39
C ALA A 373 14.51 40.03 20.78
N ALA A 374 15.48 39.98 21.69
CA ALA A 374 15.51 40.73 22.94
C ALA A 374 16.93 41.22 23.12
#